data_AF-A0A6J3C9C3-F1
#
_entry.id   AF-A0A6J3C9C3-F1
#
_cell.length_a   1.000
_cell.length_b   1.000
_cell.length_c   1.000
_cell.angle_alpha   90.00
_cell.angle_beta   90.00
_cell.angle_gamma   90.00
#
_symmetry.space_group_name_H-M   'P 1'
#
loop_
_entity.id
_entity.type
_entity.pdbx_description
1 polymer ?
#
loop_
_entity_poly.entity_id
_entity_poly.type
_entity_poly.pdbx_seq_one_letter_code
_entity_poly.pdbx_strand_id
1 'polypeptide(L)'
;MNSEKELIDAIKDLLKKNGHLNKLQAEMRAKVTEVLQERQVLNSGDRRSAPPPTEKVLLVNELVREYLEWNGYLYTASVMASEAAMPYEKKTRSQLCSEVGVRDDEKSSALPLLSNIVAAYTERIKRKINKCKKNASQLNSSSSKMENA
;
A
#
# COMPACT_ATOMS: atom_id res chain seq x y z
N MET A 1 24.91 -24.28 -34.26
CA MET A 1 23.48 -24.54 -34.45
C MET A 1 22.78 -24.04 -33.21
N ASN A 2 22.26 -22.81 -33.22
CA ASN A 2 21.46 -22.36 -32.08
C ASN A 2 20.21 -23.21 -32.07
N SER A 3 20.08 -24.02 -31.03
CA SER A 3 18.99 -24.99 -30.92
C SER A 3 17.68 -24.21 -30.92
N GLU A 4 16.67 -24.72 -31.60
CA GLU A 4 15.29 -24.20 -31.57
C GLU A 4 14.85 -23.81 -30.14
N LYS A 5 15.33 -24.55 -29.13
CA LYS A 5 15.16 -24.27 -27.72
C LYS A 5 15.72 -22.90 -27.28
N GLU A 6 16.93 -22.56 -27.69
CA GLU A 6 17.56 -21.27 -27.36
C GLU A 6 16.78 -20.10 -27.95
N LEU A 7 16.26 -20.26 -29.16
CA LEU A 7 15.41 -19.26 -29.80
C LEU A 7 14.08 -19.08 -29.04
N ILE A 8 13.44 -20.19 -28.66
CA ILE A 8 12.20 -20.16 -27.86
C ILE A 8 12.44 -19.50 -26.50
N ASP A 9 13.55 -19.80 -25.84
CA ASP A 9 13.87 -19.24 -24.53
C ASP A 9 14.20 -17.74 -24.63
N ALA A 10 14.91 -17.30 -25.68
CA ALA A 10 15.12 -15.88 -25.97
C ALA A 10 13.81 -15.12 -26.20
N ILE A 11 12.85 -15.71 -26.93
CA ILE A 11 11.52 -15.12 -27.15
C ILE A 11 10.75 -15.01 -25.82
N LYS A 12 10.77 -16.06 -24.99
CA LYS A 12 10.13 -16.00 -23.66
C LYS A 12 10.72 -14.90 -22.80
N ASP A 13 12.03 -14.75 -22.79
CA ASP A 13 12.69 -13.72 -21.99
C ASP A 13 12.41 -12.31 -22.51
N LEU A 14 12.30 -12.13 -23.82
CA LEU A 14 11.83 -10.88 -24.43
C LEU A 14 10.40 -10.56 -24.00
N LEU A 15 9.48 -11.54 -24.03
CA LEU A 15 8.09 -11.36 -23.60
C LEU A 15 7.97 -11.09 -22.10
N LYS A 16 8.83 -11.68 -21.26
CA LYS A 16 8.94 -11.35 -19.83
C LYS A 16 9.43 -9.92 -19.63
N LYS A 17 10.52 -9.54 -20.30
CA LYS A 17 11.14 -8.20 -20.18
C LYS A 17 10.17 -7.10 -20.61
N ASN A 18 9.40 -7.34 -21.66
CA ASN A 18 8.38 -6.42 -22.15
C ASN A 18 7.05 -6.52 -21.38
N GLY A 19 6.98 -7.32 -20.30
CA GLY A 19 5.80 -7.42 -19.43
C GLY A 19 4.62 -8.25 -19.95
N HIS A 20 4.64 -8.67 -21.22
CA HIS A 20 3.55 -9.41 -21.85
C HIS A 20 3.32 -10.77 -21.18
N LEU A 21 4.39 -11.51 -20.87
CA LEU A 21 4.27 -12.81 -20.22
C LEU A 21 3.74 -12.67 -18.77
N ASN A 22 4.16 -11.62 -18.07
CA ASN A 22 3.71 -11.34 -16.71
C ASN A 22 2.23 -10.95 -16.68
N LYS A 23 1.77 -10.18 -17.66
CA LYS A 23 0.34 -9.85 -17.84
C LYS A 23 -0.49 -11.12 -18.03
N LEU A 24 -0.10 -11.98 -18.96
CA LEU A 24 -0.80 -13.24 -19.21
C LEU A 24 -0.82 -14.14 -17.96
N GLN A 25 0.29 -14.22 -17.23
CA GLN A 25 0.35 -14.95 -15.96
C GLN A 25 -0.54 -14.34 -14.88
N ALA A 26 -0.62 -13.02 -14.79
CA ALA A 26 -1.48 -12.33 -13.84
C ALA A 26 -2.97 -12.53 -14.18
N GLU A 27 -3.35 -12.41 -15.46
CA GLU A 27 -4.70 -12.70 -15.94
C GLU A 27 -5.10 -14.16 -15.67
N MET A 28 -4.18 -15.10 -15.94
CA MET A 28 -4.39 -16.52 -15.63
C MET A 28 -4.54 -16.74 -14.12
N ARG A 29 -3.69 -16.13 -13.28
CA ARG A 29 -3.81 -16.21 -11.82
C ARG A 29 -5.15 -15.64 -11.34
N ALA A 30 -5.56 -14.48 -11.86
CA ALA A 30 -6.85 -13.87 -11.53
C ALA A 30 -8.02 -14.80 -11.90
N LYS A 31 -7.99 -15.40 -13.10
CA LYS A 31 -9.03 -16.35 -13.54
C LYS A 31 -9.03 -17.65 -12.72
N VAL A 32 -7.88 -18.18 -12.37
CA VAL A 32 -7.79 -19.36 -11.49
C VAL A 32 -8.35 -19.02 -10.11
N THR A 33 -7.98 -17.87 -9.55
CA THR A 33 -8.50 -17.41 -8.25
C THR A 33 -10.01 -17.20 -8.31
N GLU A 34 -10.54 -16.58 -9.37
CA GLU A 34 -11.99 -16.40 -9.59
C GLU A 34 -12.72 -17.75 -9.58
N VAL A 35 -12.25 -18.72 -10.37
CA VAL A 35 -12.86 -20.06 -10.44
C VAL A 35 -12.75 -20.81 -9.11
N LEU A 36 -11.62 -20.68 -8.39
CA LEU A 36 -11.46 -21.28 -7.07
C LEU A 36 -12.39 -20.63 -6.04
N GLN A 37 -12.59 -19.31 -6.13
CA GLN A 37 -13.52 -18.56 -5.28
C GLN A 37 -14.97 -19.00 -5.53
N GLU A 38 -15.39 -19.10 -6.80
CA GLU A 38 -16.72 -19.60 -7.18
C GLU A 38 -16.97 -21.02 -6.67
N ARG A 39 -15.97 -21.92 -6.78
CA ARG A 39 -16.08 -23.29 -6.26
C ARG A 39 -16.09 -23.34 -4.73
N GLN A 40 -15.38 -22.46 -4.03
CA GLN A 40 -15.46 -22.35 -2.58
C GLN A 40 -16.83 -21.85 -2.12
N VAL A 41 -17.46 -20.95 -2.88
CA VAL A 41 -18.82 -20.47 -2.63
C VAL A 41 -19.86 -21.59 -2.78
N LEU A 42 -19.64 -22.54 -3.69
CA LEU A 42 -20.55 -23.67 -3.91
C LEU A 42 -20.36 -24.83 -2.92
N ASN A 43 -19.13 -25.07 -2.43
CA ASN A 43 -18.81 -26.25 -1.61
C ASN A 43 -18.76 -25.98 -0.09
N SER A 44 -18.76 -24.71 0.31
CA SER A 44 -18.75 -24.32 1.72
C SER A 44 -19.77 -23.21 1.89
N GLY A 45 -20.94 -23.52 2.48
CA GLY A 45 -21.93 -22.52 2.89
C GLY A 45 -21.37 -21.45 3.85
N ASP A 46 -20.12 -21.62 4.30
CA ASP A 46 -19.32 -20.57 4.90
C ASP A 46 -18.68 -19.68 3.84
N ARG A 47 -19.26 -18.49 3.69
CA ARG A 47 -18.54 -17.32 3.20
C ARG A 47 -17.27 -17.14 4.05
N ARG A 48 -16.14 -17.65 3.59
CA ARG A 48 -14.86 -16.96 3.76
C ARG A 48 -14.68 -15.87 2.69
N SER A 49 -15.78 -15.27 2.22
CA SER A 49 -15.64 -13.89 1.72
C SER A 49 -15.15 -13.12 2.92
N ALA A 50 -13.91 -12.65 2.90
CA ALA A 50 -13.52 -11.61 3.83
C ALA A 50 -14.67 -10.58 3.85
N PRO A 51 -15.16 -10.16 5.03
CA PRO A 51 -16.27 -9.21 5.10
C PRO A 51 -15.99 -8.04 4.14
N PRO A 52 -17.02 -7.52 3.43
CA PRO A 52 -16.83 -6.43 2.49
C PRO A 52 -15.96 -5.36 3.13
N PRO A 53 -14.88 -4.91 2.47
CA PRO A 53 -13.92 -4.02 3.10
C PRO A 53 -14.65 -2.76 3.55
N THR A 54 -14.57 -2.46 4.84
CA THR A 54 -15.10 -1.21 5.41
C THR A 54 -14.46 -0.03 4.68
N GLU A 55 -15.14 1.13 4.66
CA GLU A 55 -14.63 2.37 4.06
C GLU A 55 -13.19 2.72 4.51
N LYS A 56 -12.86 2.47 5.79
CA LYS A 56 -11.49 2.64 6.32
C LYS A 56 -10.47 1.69 5.67
N VAL A 57 -10.84 0.44 5.42
CA VAL A 57 -9.99 -0.54 4.76
C VAL A 57 -9.82 -0.19 3.29
N LEU A 58 -10.89 0.23 2.62
CA LEU A 58 -10.83 0.72 1.24
C LEU A 58 -9.91 1.93 1.12
N LEU A 59 -10.01 2.91 2.03
CA LEU A 59 -9.10 4.06 2.05
C LEU A 59 -7.63 3.62 2.21
N VAL A 60 -7.33 2.68 3.11
CA VAL A 60 -5.97 2.15 3.25
C VAL A 60 -5.51 1.47 1.96
N ASN A 61 -6.35 0.63 1.36
CA ASN A 61 -6.00 -0.08 0.13
C ASN A 61 -5.80 0.88 -1.05
N GLU A 62 -6.58 1.95 -1.13
CA GLU A 62 -6.41 3.03 -2.10
C GLU A 62 -5.08 3.77 -1.92
N LEU A 63 -4.70 4.07 -0.67
CA LEU A 63 -3.39 4.67 -0.36
C LEU A 63 -2.22 3.73 -0.70
N VAL A 64 -2.37 2.43 -0.45
CA VAL A 64 -1.38 1.42 -0.85
C VAL A 64 -1.31 1.33 -2.37
N ARG A 65 -2.45 1.34 -3.07
CA ARG A 65 -2.48 1.29 -4.54
C ARG A 65 -1.78 2.51 -5.14
N GLU A 66 -2.05 3.72 -4.64
CA GLU A 66 -1.37 4.95 -5.06
C GLU A 66 0.14 4.84 -4.85
N TYR A 67 0.58 4.34 -3.68
CA TYR A 67 1.99 4.10 -3.40
C TYR A 67 2.63 3.11 -4.38
N LEU A 68 1.98 1.97 -4.63
CA LEU A 68 2.48 0.96 -5.55
C LEU A 68 2.59 1.52 -6.97
N GLU A 69 1.58 2.24 -7.44
CA GLU A 69 1.57 2.84 -8.78
C GLU A 69 2.63 3.92 -8.94
N TRP A 70 2.77 4.80 -7.94
CA TRP A 70 3.79 5.85 -7.94
C TRP A 70 5.22 5.26 -8.02
N ASN A 71 5.47 4.15 -7.33
CA ASN A 71 6.76 3.45 -7.38
C ASN A 71 6.93 2.53 -8.60
N GLY A 72 5.95 2.46 -9.50
CA GLY A 72 6.01 1.64 -10.71
C GLY A 72 5.67 0.15 -10.53
N TYR A 73 5.12 -0.26 -9.37
CA TYR A 73 4.72 -1.63 -9.07
C TYR A 73 3.33 -1.98 -9.64
N LEU A 74 3.11 -1.71 -10.92
CA LEU A 74 1.79 -1.75 -11.57
C LEU A 74 1.13 -3.14 -11.51
N TYR A 75 1.91 -4.21 -11.66
CA TYR A 75 1.38 -5.58 -11.60
C TYR A 75 0.91 -5.95 -10.19
N THR A 76 1.70 -5.59 -9.18
CA THR A 76 1.34 -5.81 -7.77
C THR A 76 0.08 -5.05 -7.40
N ALA A 77 -0.04 -3.79 -7.86
CA ALA A 77 -1.24 -2.98 -7.66
C ALA A 77 -2.49 -3.64 -8.27
N SER A 78 -2.37 -4.19 -9.49
CA SER A 78 -3.47 -4.87 -10.17
C SER A 78 -3.93 -6.14 -9.44
N VAL A 79 -2.98 -6.97 -8.99
CA VAL A 79 -3.29 -8.20 -8.24
C VAL A 79 -3.94 -7.85 -6.91
N MET A 80 -3.35 -6.92 -6.15
CA MET A 80 -3.89 -6.47 -4.87
C MET A 80 -5.32 -5.92 -4.99
N ALA A 81 -5.59 -5.08 -5.99
CA ALA A 81 -6.93 -4.51 -6.20
C ALA A 81 -7.98 -5.62 -6.46
N SER A 82 -7.59 -6.65 -7.20
CA SER A 82 -8.46 -7.80 -7.50
C SER A 82 -8.69 -8.66 -6.25
N GLU A 83 -7.63 -8.97 -5.50
CA GLU A 83 -7.70 -9.76 -4.26
C GLU A 83 -8.51 -9.06 -3.16
N ALA A 84 -8.37 -7.74 -3.05
CA ALA A 84 -9.08 -6.93 -2.06
C ALA A 84 -10.51 -6.57 -2.47
N ALA A 85 -10.99 -7.07 -3.61
CA ALA A 85 -12.29 -6.72 -4.20
C ALA A 85 -12.52 -5.20 -4.27
N MET A 86 -11.48 -4.45 -4.64
CA MET A 86 -11.56 -3.00 -4.76
C MET A 86 -12.37 -2.59 -5.99
N PRO A 87 -13.01 -1.41 -5.96
CA PRO A 87 -13.58 -0.81 -7.15
C PRO A 87 -12.55 -0.65 -8.27
N TYR A 88 -13.01 -0.89 -9.51
CA TYR A 88 -12.18 -0.66 -10.69
C TYR A 88 -11.83 0.82 -10.86
N GLU A 89 -12.79 1.70 -10.58
CA GLU A 89 -12.60 3.14 -10.62
C GLU A 89 -11.65 3.58 -9.50
N LYS A 90 -10.64 4.36 -9.88
CA LYS A 90 -9.61 4.79 -8.94
C LYS A 90 -9.96 6.10 -8.27
N LYS A 91 -9.71 6.19 -6.95
CA LYS A 91 -9.75 7.49 -6.29
C LYS A 91 -8.59 8.34 -6.81
N THR A 92 -8.93 9.56 -7.20
CA THR A 92 -7.96 10.59 -7.53
C THR A 92 -7.20 10.99 -6.27
N ARG A 93 -5.97 11.50 -6.46
CA ARG A 93 -5.16 11.99 -5.35
C ARG A 93 -5.87 13.09 -4.54
N SER A 94 -6.63 13.96 -5.20
CA SER A 94 -7.42 15.00 -4.53
C SER A 94 -8.50 14.42 -3.62
N GLN A 95 -9.22 13.38 -4.06
CA GLN A 95 -10.21 12.68 -3.24
C GLN A 95 -9.55 12.03 -2.02
N LEU A 96 -8.41 11.35 -2.22
CA LEU A 96 -7.67 10.75 -1.11
C LEU A 96 -7.24 11.83 -0.10
N CYS A 97 -6.61 12.91 -0.55
CA CYS A 97 -6.21 14.03 0.29
C CYS A 97 -7.37 14.58 1.14
N SER A 98 -8.56 14.72 0.55
CA SER A 98 -9.77 15.14 1.26
C SER A 98 -10.19 14.15 2.34
N GLU A 99 -10.13 12.84 2.07
CA GLU A 99 -10.53 11.79 3.02
C GLU A 99 -9.55 11.64 4.19
N VAL A 100 -8.24 11.75 3.95
CA VAL A 100 -7.22 11.71 5.02
C VAL A 100 -7.01 13.05 5.73
N GLY A 101 -7.60 14.14 5.24
CA GLY A 101 -7.49 15.47 5.83
C GLY A 101 -6.10 16.09 5.68
N VAL A 102 -5.44 15.82 4.56
CA VAL A 102 -4.11 16.38 4.22
C VAL A 102 -4.23 17.28 2.99
N ARG A 103 -3.39 18.31 2.94
CA ARG A 103 -3.34 19.23 1.80
C ARG A 103 -2.25 18.80 0.85
N ASP A 104 -2.55 18.75 -0.45
CA ASP A 104 -1.58 18.48 -1.51
C ASP A 104 -0.95 19.82 -1.94
N ASP A 105 0.24 20.10 -1.44
CA ASP A 105 1.12 21.19 -1.91
C ASP A 105 2.22 20.64 -2.85
N GLU A 106 2.87 21.50 -3.63
CA GLU A 106 3.91 21.11 -4.61
C GLU A 106 5.00 20.20 -4.04
N LYS A 107 5.38 20.39 -2.77
CA LYS A 107 6.41 19.57 -2.11
C LYS A 107 5.88 18.19 -1.75
N SER A 108 4.63 18.12 -1.30
CA SER A 108 3.96 16.86 -0.98
C SER A 108 3.60 16.06 -2.23
N SER A 109 3.31 16.70 -3.36
CA SER A 109 3.03 16.01 -4.63
C SER A 109 4.25 15.26 -5.21
N ALA A 110 5.46 15.58 -4.74
CA ALA A 110 6.70 14.91 -5.16
C ALA A 110 6.90 13.51 -4.56
N LEU A 111 6.01 13.06 -3.68
CA LEU A 111 6.06 11.75 -3.02
C LEU A 111 4.66 11.10 -3.00
N PRO A 112 4.58 9.76 -2.86
CA PRO A 112 3.32 9.09 -2.60
C PRO A 112 2.62 9.66 -1.37
N LEU A 113 1.30 9.73 -1.41
CA LEU A 113 0.50 10.29 -0.31
C LEU A 113 0.70 9.49 0.98
N LEU A 114 0.77 8.15 0.86
CA LEU A 114 1.05 7.27 2.00
C LEU A 114 2.39 7.62 2.68
N SER A 115 3.44 7.90 1.89
CA SER A 115 4.75 8.29 2.40
C SER A 115 4.69 9.61 3.19
N ASN A 116 3.96 10.60 2.68
CA ASN A 116 3.75 11.88 3.36
C ASN A 116 3.03 11.72 4.69
N ILE A 117 1.98 10.89 4.74
CA ILE A 117 1.23 10.61 5.96
C ILE A 117 2.13 9.97 7.01
N VAL A 118 2.91 8.94 6.63
CA VAL A 118 3.84 8.25 7.53
C VAL A 118 4.90 9.21 8.05
N ALA A 119 5.48 10.05 7.19
CA ALA A 119 6.46 11.06 7.59
C ALA A 119 5.87 12.07 8.58
N ALA A 120 4.70 12.63 8.28
CA ALA A 120 4.02 13.59 9.14
C ALA A 120 3.69 13.00 10.52
N TYR A 121 3.20 11.76 10.55
CA TYR A 121 2.88 11.05 11.80
C TYR A 121 4.14 10.76 12.64
N THR A 122 5.21 10.30 11.98
CA THR A 122 6.50 10.00 12.62
C THR A 122 7.10 11.25 13.26
N GLU A 123 7.11 12.38 12.55
CA GLU A 123 7.60 13.66 13.07
C GLU A 123 6.74 14.21 14.22
N ARG A 124 5.43 13.96 14.20
CA ARG A 124 4.54 14.30 15.32
C ARG A 124 4.85 13.47 16.56
N ILE A 125 5.10 12.17 16.41
CA ILE A 125 5.49 11.29 17.53
C ILE A 125 6.82 11.73 18.13
N LYS A 126 7.85 11.94 17.29
CA LYS A 126 9.18 12.40 17.74
C LYS A 126 9.08 13.69 18.55
N ARG A 127 8.28 14.67 18.07
CA ARG A 127 8.04 15.94 18.79
C ARG A 127 7.38 15.72 20.17
N LYS A 128 6.38 14.84 20.27
CA LYS A 128 5.74 14.51 21.56
C LYS A 128 6.73 13.88 22.54
N ILE A 129 7.52 12.90 22.08
CA ILE A 129 8.54 12.24 22.90
C ILE A 129 9.56 13.26 23.42
N ASN A 130 10.06 14.13 22.53
CA ASN A 130 11.04 15.16 22.89
C ASN A 130 10.46 16.17 23.90
N LYS A 131 9.17 16.53 23.78
CA LYS A 131 8.48 17.39 24.75
C LYS A 131 8.39 16.73 26.13
N CYS A 132 8.00 15.45 26.20
CA CYS A 132 7.95 14.71 27.46
C CYS A 132 9.33 14.61 28.14
N LYS A 133 10.39 14.33 27.37
CA LYS A 133 11.77 14.30 27.88
C LYS A 133 12.21 15.64 28.46
N LYS A 134 11.92 16.75 27.76
CA LYS A 134 12.21 18.11 28.26
C LYS A 134 11.47 18.41 29.56
N ASN A 135 10.18 18.09 29.63
CA ASN A 135 9.38 18.32 30.84
C ASN A 135 9.90 17.50 32.05
N ALA A 136 10.28 16.23 31.84
CA ALA A 136 10.87 15.40 32.89
C ALA A 136 12.22 15.95 33.41
N SER A 137 13.07 16.48 32.51
CA SER A 137 14.34 17.11 32.91
C SER A 137 14.17 18.43 33.70
N GLN A 138 13.08 19.16 33.47
CA GLN A 138 12.76 20.40 34.21
C GLN A 138 12.17 20.13 35.60
N LEU A 139 11.37 19.07 35.75
CA LEU A 139 10.85 18.62 37.05
C LEU A 139 12.00 18.15 37.97
N ASN A 140 12.93 17.34 37.44
CA ASN A 140 14.06 16.83 38.22
C ASN A 140 15.04 17.93 38.67
N SER A 141 15.18 19.02 37.90
CA SER A 141 16.03 20.17 38.28
C SER A 141 15.34 21.16 39.23
N SER A 142 14.02 21.04 39.42
CA SER A 142 13.24 21.84 40.36
C SER A 142 13.17 21.19 41.74
N SER A 143 13.04 19.86 41.80
CA SER A 143 13.08 19.12 43.08
C SER A 143 14.45 19.19 43.78
N SER A 144 15.56 19.12 43.03
CA SER A 144 16.90 19.23 43.61
C SER A 144 17.26 20.61 44.18
N LYS A 145 16.51 21.65 43.83
CA LYS A 145 16.66 23.00 44.38
C LYS A 145 15.84 23.21 45.66
N MET A 146 14.74 22.48 45.87
CA MET A 146 13.96 22.54 47.11
C MET A 146 14.56 21.67 48.23
N GLU A 147 15.36 20.65 47.90
CA GLU A 147 15.99 19.76 48.89
C GLU A 147 17.31 20.32 49.45
N ASN A 148 17.82 21.42 48.89
CA ASN A 148 19.08 22.10 49.29
C ASN A 148 18.86 23.53 49.85
N ALA A 149 17.63 23.89 50.23
CA ALA A 149 17.27 25.16 50.86
C ALA A 149 16.67 24.90 52.24
#